data_AF-A0A7J6EB93-F1
#
_entry.id   AF-A0A7J6EB93-F1
#
_cell.length_a   1.000
_cell.length_b   1.000
_cell.length_c   1.000
_cell.angle_alpha   90.00
_cell.angle_beta   90.00
_cell.angle_gamma   90.00
#
_symmetry.space_group_name_H-M   'P 1'
#
loop_
_entity.id
_entity.type
_entity.pdbx_description
1 polymer ?
#
loop_
_entity_poly.entity_id
_entity_poly.type
_entity_poly.pdbx_seq_one_letter_code
_entity_poly.pdbx_strand_id
1 'polypeptide(L)'
;MNRIFPLMWYRAWTKFILLWAVYSSFFTPMEFGFFRGLNEDLFVLDIVGQIAFLVDIVVLFFVSYRDSHTYRMVYKRTPIALRYLKSSFVIDLLCCLPWDIIYKKSGRHEAVRYLLWIRLSRVRKVTDFFHKLEKDIRINYIVTRIIKLIAVELYCTHTAACIFYYLATTLPPSKEGYTWIGSLKLGDYSYSSFRDIDLWKRYITSLYFAIVTMATVGYGDIHAVNMREMIFIMIYVSLT
;
A
#
# COMPACT_ATOMS: atom_id res chain seq x y z
N MET A 1 23.77 14.10 28.81
CA MET A 1 23.90 13.53 27.44
C MET A 1 22.52 13.57 26.78
N ASN A 2 22.24 14.65 26.05
CA ASN A 2 20.87 15.10 25.75
C ASN A 2 20.18 14.21 24.72
N ARG A 3 19.39 13.24 25.18
CA ARG A 3 18.32 12.65 24.37
C ARG A 3 17.27 13.74 24.16
N ILE A 4 17.18 14.24 22.93
CA ILE A 4 16.21 15.30 22.54
C ILE A 4 14.76 14.82 22.76
N PHE A 5 14.52 13.51 22.74
CA PHE A 5 13.24 12.90 23.08
C PHE A 5 13.38 11.84 24.19
N PRO A 6 12.50 11.83 25.20
CA PRO A 6 12.43 10.71 26.12
C PRO A 6 12.06 9.42 25.37
N LEU A 7 12.75 8.31 25.68
CA LEU A 7 12.60 7.02 24.98
C LEU A 7 11.15 6.55 24.89
N MET A 8 10.33 6.82 25.90
CA MET A 8 8.93 6.43 25.94
C MET A 8 8.11 7.12 24.84
N TRP A 9 8.26 8.44 24.68
CA TRP A 9 7.59 9.21 23.65
C TRP A 9 8.02 8.77 22.25
N TYR A 10 9.32 8.52 22.05
CA TYR A 10 9.81 8.00 20.78
C TYR A 10 9.23 6.63 20.44
N ARG A 11 9.16 5.71 21.42
CA ARG A 11 8.54 4.39 21.22
C ARG A 11 7.05 4.49 20.90
N ALA A 12 6.33 5.40 21.56
CA ALA A 12 4.92 5.66 21.27
C ALA A 12 4.75 6.21 19.84
N TRP A 13 5.59 7.17 19.45
CA TRP A 13 5.63 7.73 18.10
C TRP A 13 5.93 6.67 17.03
N THR A 14 6.93 5.80 17.23
CA THR A 14 7.22 4.71 16.28
C THR A 14 6.03 3.77 16.11
N LYS A 15 5.29 3.45 17.18
CA LYS A 15 4.08 2.61 17.09
C LYS A 15 2.95 3.34 16.35
N PHE A 16 2.75 4.62 16.63
CA PHE A 16 1.77 5.45 15.94
C PHE A 16 2.06 5.51 14.42
N ILE A 17 3.30 5.77 14.04
CA ILE A 17 3.74 5.79 12.63
C ILE A 17 3.64 4.42 11.98
N LEU A 18 3.89 3.33 12.72
CA LEU A 18 3.70 1.97 12.21
C LEU A 18 2.23 1.69 11.88
N LEU A 19 1.31 2.03 12.78
CA LEU A 19 -0.14 1.89 12.53
C LEU A 19 -0.56 2.67 11.28
N TRP A 20 -0.05 3.90 11.17
CA TRP A 20 -0.34 4.73 10.01
C TRP A 20 0.28 4.18 8.71
N ALA A 21 1.46 3.57 8.78
CA ALA A 21 2.07 2.89 7.65
C ALA A 21 1.27 1.66 7.20
N VAL A 22 0.72 0.88 8.13
CA VAL A 22 -0.17 -0.25 7.80
C VAL A 22 -1.42 0.27 7.08
N TYR A 23 -2.11 1.25 7.66
CA TYR A 23 -3.29 1.87 7.06
C TYR A 23 -2.98 2.42 5.66
N SER A 24 -1.93 3.23 5.53
CA SER A 24 -1.58 3.87 4.27
C SER A 24 -1.16 2.86 3.20
N SER A 25 -0.40 1.82 3.55
CA SER A 25 0.00 0.80 2.58
C SER A 25 -1.20 0.00 2.08
N PHE A 26 -2.17 -0.30 2.95
CA PHE A 26 -3.43 -0.94 2.54
C PHE A 26 -4.32 0.01 1.73
N PHE A 27 -4.41 1.28 2.10
CA PHE A 27 -5.30 2.23 1.42
C PHE A 27 -4.80 2.62 0.03
N THR A 28 -3.49 2.65 -0.20
CA THR A 28 -2.90 3.13 -1.48
C THR A 28 -3.37 2.32 -2.71
N PRO A 29 -3.33 0.97 -2.74
CA PRO A 29 -3.89 0.20 -3.84
C PRO A 29 -5.39 0.45 -4.02
N MET A 30 -6.14 0.55 -2.92
CA MET A 30 -7.58 0.81 -2.95
C MET A 30 -7.90 2.18 -3.55
N GLU A 31 -7.19 3.22 -3.13
CA GLU A 31 -7.24 4.57 -3.71
C GLU A 31 -6.93 4.54 -5.21
N PHE A 32 -5.86 3.86 -5.60
CA PHE A 32 -5.48 3.72 -7.00
C PHE A 32 -6.52 2.95 -7.83
N GLY A 33 -7.11 1.90 -7.29
CA GLY A 33 -8.06 1.05 -8.01
C GLY A 33 -9.46 1.64 -8.07
N PHE A 34 -10.02 1.98 -6.92
CA PHE A 34 -11.44 2.25 -6.74
C PHE A 34 -11.81 3.73 -6.79
N PHE A 35 -10.88 4.64 -6.46
CA PHE A 35 -11.18 6.06 -6.29
C PHE A 35 -10.60 6.92 -7.42
N ARG A 36 -11.47 7.57 -8.21
CA ARG A 36 -11.08 8.59 -9.21
C ARG A 36 -11.05 10.01 -8.62
N GLY A 37 -10.74 10.08 -7.33
CA GLY A 37 -10.83 11.26 -6.49
C GLY A 37 -11.38 10.84 -5.12
N LEU A 38 -10.68 11.22 -4.05
CA LEU A 38 -11.12 10.96 -2.69
C LEU A 38 -12.32 11.84 -2.30
N ASN A 39 -13.23 11.25 -1.53
CA ASN A 39 -14.27 11.96 -0.78
C ASN A 39 -13.63 12.84 0.30
N GLU A 40 -14.35 13.83 0.81
CA GLU A 40 -13.82 14.82 1.76
C GLU A 40 -13.21 14.17 3.01
N ASP A 41 -13.91 13.22 3.64
CA ASP A 41 -13.41 12.54 4.85
C ASP A 41 -12.12 11.76 4.60
N LEU A 42 -12.07 11.00 3.49
CA LEU A 42 -10.89 10.23 3.10
C LEU A 42 -9.72 11.14 2.73
N PHE A 43 -10.01 12.29 2.13
CA PHE A 43 -9.01 13.29 1.79
C PHE A 43 -8.41 13.93 3.04
N VAL A 44 -9.24 14.32 4.02
CA VAL A 44 -8.75 14.83 5.32
C VAL A 44 -7.88 13.78 5.99
N LEU A 45 -8.32 12.52 5.99
CA LEU A 45 -7.56 11.42 6.57
C LEU A 45 -6.20 11.24 5.88
N ASP A 46 -6.14 11.26 4.55
CA ASP A 46 -4.87 11.19 3.81
C ASP A 46 -3.92 12.35 4.16
N ILE A 47 -4.42 13.58 4.23
CA ILE A 47 -3.60 14.76 4.60
C ILE A 47 -3.05 14.66 6.02
N VAL A 48 -3.87 14.26 6.99
CA VAL A 48 -3.42 14.03 8.38
C VAL A 48 -2.27 13.03 8.40
N GLY A 49 -2.38 11.99 7.59
CA GLY A 49 -1.33 10.99 7.42
C GLY A 49 -0.04 11.50 6.81
N GLN A 50 -0.15 12.29 5.75
CA GLN A 50 1.01 12.92 5.11
C GLN A 50 1.75 13.83 6.10
N ILE A 51 1.03 14.61 6.90
CA ILE A 51 1.62 15.45 7.95
C ILE A 51 2.35 14.60 8.99
N ALA A 52 1.74 13.51 9.46
CA ALA A 52 2.38 12.59 10.42
C ALA A 52 3.71 12.03 9.87
N PHE A 53 3.75 11.61 8.60
CA PHE A 53 4.99 11.13 7.99
C PHE A 53 6.03 12.23 7.76
N LEU A 54 5.61 13.46 7.44
CA LEU A 54 6.53 14.59 7.34
C LEU A 54 7.19 14.89 8.69
N VAL A 55 6.41 14.86 9.79
CA VAL A 55 6.97 14.99 11.14
C VAL A 55 7.93 13.84 11.42
N ASP A 56 7.61 12.62 11.01
CA ASP A 56 8.49 11.47 11.18
C ASP A 56 9.83 11.62 10.44
N ILE A 57 9.84 12.18 9.22
CA ILE A 57 11.07 12.55 8.50
C ILE A 57 11.94 13.47 9.35
N VAL A 58 11.34 14.51 9.95
CA VAL A 58 12.06 15.45 10.83
C VAL A 58 12.63 14.70 12.04
N VAL A 59 11.84 13.83 12.67
CA VAL A 59 12.29 13.02 13.82
C VAL A 59 13.49 12.14 13.43
N LEU A 60 13.49 11.53 12.24
CA LEU A 60 14.57 10.65 11.77
C LEU A 60 15.92 11.35 11.66
N PHE A 61 15.97 12.67 11.42
CA PHE A 61 17.22 13.45 11.46
C PHE A 61 17.85 13.54 12.87
N PHE A 62 17.09 13.24 13.93
CA PHE A 62 17.55 13.30 15.31
C PHE A 62 17.71 11.92 15.97
N VAL A 63 17.35 10.84 15.27
CA VAL A 63 17.43 9.47 15.80
C VAL A 63 18.87 8.94 15.67
N SER A 64 19.43 8.49 16.79
CA SER A 64 20.75 7.84 16.79
C SER A 64 20.70 6.47 16.11
N TYR A 65 21.81 6.09 15.47
CA TYR A 65 21.97 4.79 14.84
C TYR A 65 23.16 4.03 15.43
N ARG A 66 23.16 2.71 15.24
CA ARG A 66 24.28 1.83 15.58
C ARG A 66 25.19 1.68 14.36
N ASP A 67 26.46 2.02 14.52
CA ASP A 67 27.46 1.88 13.46
C ASP A 67 27.78 0.41 13.19
N SER A 68 27.87 0.01 11.91
CA SER A 68 28.05 -1.38 11.51
C SER A 68 29.46 -1.93 11.76
N HIS A 69 30.48 -1.08 11.77
CA HIS A 69 31.87 -1.49 11.96
C HIS A 69 32.25 -1.49 13.44
N THR A 70 31.91 -0.41 14.14
CA THR A 70 32.30 -0.20 15.54
C THR A 70 31.26 -0.72 16.54
N TYR A 71 30.05 -1.05 16.09
CA TYR A 71 28.91 -1.46 16.92
C TYR A 71 28.51 -0.45 18.02
N ARG A 72 29.05 0.76 17.98
CA ARG A 72 28.77 1.84 18.94
C ARG A 72 27.60 2.68 18.47
N MET A 73 26.88 3.26 19.43
CA MET A 73 25.79 4.21 19.14
C MET A 73 26.38 5.57 18.78
N VAL A 74 26.02 6.10 17.61
CA VAL A 74 26.43 7.42 17.13
C VAL A 74 25.35 8.44 17.46
N TYR A 75 25.70 9.46 18.24
CA TYR A 75 24.78 10.52 18.69
C TYR A 75 25.05 11.89 18.05
N LYS A 76 26.14 12.02 17.28
CA LYS A 76 26.49 13.30 16.62
C LYS A 76 25.50 13.58 15.49
N ARG A 77 24.97 14.81 15.41
CA ARG A 77 23.90 15.19 14.45
C ARG A 77 24.35 15.13 12.98
N THR A 78 25.52 15.66 12.66
CA THR A 78 26.04 15.70 11.29
C THR A 78 26.12 14.32 10.62
N PRO A 79 26.73 13.28 11.22
CA PRO A 79 26.77 11.96 10.61
C PRO A 79 25.38 11.31 10.53
N ILE A 80 24.47 11.55 11.48
CA ILE A 80 23.08 11.08 11.42
C ILE A 80 22.38 11.67 10.19
N ALA A 81 22.43 12.99 10.02
CA ALA A 81 21.79 13.68 8.91
C ALA A 81 22.35 13.25 7.55
N LEU A 82 23.68 13.18 7.40
CA LEU A 82 24.31 12.76 6.15
C LEU A 82 23.97 11.30 5.78
N ARG A 83 23.94 10.40 6.77
CA ARG A 83 23.52 9.01 6.55
C ARG A 83 22.08 8.94 6.07
N TYR A 84 21.17 9.70 6.69
CA TYR A 84 19.76 9.69 6.31
C TYR A 84 19.51 10.28 4.92
N LEU A 85 20.15 11.43 4.61
CA LEU A 85 20.10 12.08 3.29
C LEU A 85 20.55 11.15 2.16
N LYS A 86 21.61 10.36 2.37
CA LYS A 86 22.16 9.44 1.36
C LYS A 86 21.35 8.16 1.16
N SER A 87 20.49 7.78 2.11
CA SER A 87 19.89 6.43 2.14
C SER A 87 18.40 6.41 1.80
N SER A 88 17.56 7.09 2.59
CA SER A 88 16.11 6.96 2.48
C SER A 88 15.36 8.27 2.35
N PHE A 89 16.00 9.42 2.63
CA PHE A 89 15.36 10.72 2.65
C PHE A 89 14.58 11.04 1.37
N VAL A 90 15.17 10.84 0.19
CA VAL A 90 14.51 11.16 -1.10
C VAL A 90 13.23 10.35 -1.26
N ILE A 91 13.27 9.04 -0.97
CA ILE A 91 12.11 8.16 -1.09
C ILE A 91 11.04 8.58 -0.07
N ASP A 92 11.43 8.82 1.18
CA ASP A 92 10.50 9.22 2.25
C ASP A 92 9.82 10.56 1.91
N LEU A 93 10.58 11.53 1.37
CA LEU A 93 10.06 12.82 0.93
C LEU A 93 9.06 12.65 -0.22
N LEU A 94 9.40 11.89 -1.26
CA LEU A 94 8.50 11.62 -2.38
C LEU A 94 7.23 10.90 -1.94
N CYS A 95 7.31 10.03 -0.92
CA CYS A 95 6.13 9.38 -0.36
C CYS A 95 5.19 10.36 0.35
N CYS A 96 5.70 11.47 0.87
CA CYS A 96 4.91 12.46 1.60
C CYS A 96 4.27 13.52 0.69
N LEU A 97 4.57 13.50 -0.61
CA LEU A 97 3.96 14.46 -1.54
C LEU A 97 2.47 14.16 -1.75
N PRO A 98 1.63 15.21 -1.91
CA PRO A 98 0.20 15.07 -2.11
C PRO A 98 -0.12 14.74 -3.57
N TRP A 99 0.23 13.51 -4.00
CA TRP A 99 0.09 13.05 -5.38
C TRP A 99 -1.33 13.18 -5.93
N ASP A 100 -2.37 13.06 -5.10
CA ASP A 100 -3.77 13.19 -5.53
C ASP A 100 -4.13 14.63 -5.92
N ILE A 101 -3.60 15.61 -5.19
CA ILE A 101 -3.76 17.03 -5.53
C ILE A 101 -3.00 17.33 -6.83
N ILE A 102 -1.79 16.79 -6.97
CA ILE A 102 -0.96 16.95 -8.17
C ILE A 102 -1.66 16.31 -9.38
N TYR A 103 -2.27 15.12 -9.23
CA TYR A 103 -3.07 14.45 -10.26
C TYR A 103 -4.29 15.27 -10.68
N LYS A 104 -5.03 15.84 -9.72
CA LYS A 104 -6.17 16.74 -10.03
C LYS A 104 -5.71 17.98 -10.79
N LYS A 105 -4.60 18.61 -10.37
CA LYS A 105 -4.05 19.83 -10.99
C LYS A 105 -3.35 19.59 -12.33
N SER A 106 -2.84 18.39 -12.59
CA SER A 106 -2.21 18.04 -13.86
C SER A 106 -3.23 17.77 -14.97
N GLY A 107 -4.53 17.97 -14.76
CA GLY A 107 -5.55 17.61 -15.74
C GLY A 107 -5.83 16.11 -15.78
N ARG A 108 -5.59 15.38 -14.68
CA ARG A 108 -5.89 13.94 -14.51
C ARG A 108 -5.10 13.02 -15.45
N HIS A 109 -3.86 13.37 -15.79
CA HIS A 109 -2.97 12.47 -16.53
C HIS A 109 -2.66 11.20 -15.72
N GLU A 110 -2.94 10.02 -16.30
CA GLU A 110 -2.69 8.71 -15.66
C GLU A 110 -1.22 8.51 -15.25
N ALA A 111 -0.27 9.09 -15.99
CA ALA A 111 1.16 9.04 -15.65
C ALA A 111 1.45 9.56 -14.23
N VAL A 112 0.78 10.65 -13.83
CA VAL A 112 0.90 11.23 -12.47
C VAL A 112 0.26 10.32 -11.44
N ARG A 113 -0.83 9.63 -11.81
CA ARG A 113 -1.50 8.70 -10.91
C ARG A 113 -0.63 7.52 -10.53
N TYR A 114 0.23 7.04 -11.42
CA TYR A 114 1.19 5.98 -11.08
C TYR A 114 2.19 6.39 -10.00
N LEU A 115 2.46 7.68 -9.80
CA LEU A 115 3.32 8.17 -8.73
C LEU A 115 2.73 7.91 -7.34
N LEU A 116 1.41 7.68 -7.24
CA LEU A 116 0.75 7.28 -6.01
C LEU A 116 1.36 6.00 -5.42
N TRP A 117 1.81 5.06 -6.26
CA TRP A 117 2.44 3.81 -5.85
C TRP A 117 3.77 4.03 -5.11
N ILE A 118 4.41 5.20 -5.23
CA ILE A 118 5.59 5.55 -4.43
C ILE A 118 5.26 5.46 -2.93
N ARG A 119 4.02 5.78 -2.52
CA ARG A 119 3.56 5.66 -1.13
C ARG A 119 3.72 4.24 -0.57
N LEU A 120 3.74 3.20 -1.41
CA LEU A 120 3.97 1.82 -0.96
C LEU A 120 5.32 1.62 -0.28
N SER A 121 6.30 2.50 -0.52
CA SER A 121 7.59 2.40 0.19
C SER A 121 7.43 2.53 1.72
N ARG A 122 6.29 3.06 2.21
CA ARG A 122 5.90 3.09 3.63
C ARG A 122 5.83 1.67 4.23
N VAL A 123 5.60 0.64 3.42
CA VAL A 123 5.63 -0.78 3.85
C VAL A 123 6.99 -1.18 4.45
N ARG A 124 8.09 -0.48 4.12
CA ARG A 124 9.40 -0.70 4.75
C ARG A 124 9.33 -0.61 6.27
N LYS A 125 8.48 0.27 6.82
CA LYS A 125 8.26 0.39 8.27
C LYS A 125 7.62 -0.88 8.87
N VAL A 126 6.72 -1.52 8.13
CA VAL A 126 6.09 -2.80 8.51
C VAL A 126 7.10 -3.94 8.41
N THR A 127 7.90 -3.98 7.35
CA THR A 127 9.00 -4.96 7.20
C THR A 127 10.02 -4.84 8.33
N ASP A 128 10.44 -3.63 8.67
CA ASP A 128 11.35 -3.35 9.78
C ASP A 128 10.75 -3.79 11.13
N PHE A 129 9.44 -3.66 11.31
CA PHE A 129 8.75 -4.16 12.49
C PHE A 129 8.81 -5.68 12.60
N PHE A 130 8.44 -6.41 11.54
CA PHE A 130 8.55 -7.87 11.53
C PHE A 130 9.99 -8.35 11.73
N HIS A 131 10.96 -7.70 11.10
CA HIS A 131 12.37 -8.03 11.27
C HIS A 131 12.88 -7.78 12.71
N LYS A 132 12.30 -6.81 13.43
CA LYS A 132 12.59 -6.62 14.87
C LYS A 132 11.92 -7.69 15.73
N LEU A 133 10.67 -8.07 15.42
CA LEU A 133 9.98 -9.15 16.14
C LEU A 133 10.70 -10.49 15.97
N GLU A 134 11.14 -10.82 14.76
CA GLU A 134 11.89 -12.06 14.47
C GLU A 134 13.22 -12.15 15.24
N LYS A 135 13.80 -11.02 15.65
CA LYS A 135 15.05 -10.94 16.42
C LYS A 135 14.83 -10.84 17.93
N ASP A 136 13.58 -10.68 18.39
CA ASP A 136 13.27 -10.61 19.82
C ASP A 136 13.18 -12.03 20.39
N ILE A 137 14.16 -12.40 21.22
CA ILE A 137 14.26 -13.73 21.84
C ILE A 137 13.06 -14.09 22.72
N ARG A 138 12.23 -13.12 23.10
CA ARG A 138 11.03 -13.33 23.94
C ARG A 138 9.81 -13.74 23.12
N ILE A 139 9.89 -13.66 21.80
CA ILE A 139 8.78 -13.94 20.89
C ILE A 139 9.10 -15.21 20.09
N ASN A 140 8.09 -16.05 19.86
CA ASN A 140 8.25 -17.25 19.05
C ASN A 140 8.53 -16.88 17.58
N TYR A 141 9.72 -17.26 17.10
CA TYR A 141 10.17 -17.02 15.74
C TYR A 141 9.23 -17.65 14.68
N ILE A 142 8.82 -18.90 14.87
CA ILE A 142 7.98 -19.63 13.91
C ILE A 142 6.61 -18.95 13.78
N VAL A 143 6.00 -18.60 14.91
CA VAL A 143 4.70 -17.90 14.92
C VAL A 143 4.80 -16.54 14.23
N THR A 144 5.86 -15.77 14.52
CA THR A 144 6.09 -14.47 13.87
C THR A 144 6.22 -14.62 12.36
N ARG A 145 6.96 -15.65 11.90
CA ARG A 145 7.14 -15.93 10.48
C ARG A 145 5.84 -16.33 9.79
N ILE A 146 5.01 -17.17 10.43
CA ILE A 146 3.69 -17.54 9.89
C ILE A 146 2.79 -16.31 9.76
N ILE A 147 2.69 -15.49 10.81
CA ILE A 147 1.88 -14.25 10.79
C ILE A 147 2.35 -13.32 9.66
N LYS A 148 3.67 -13.16 9.50
CA LYS A 148 4.25 -12.34 8.44
C LYS A 148 3.87 -12.86 7.04
N LEU A 149 3.96 -14.18 6.81
CA LEU A 149 3.61 -14.78 5.53
C LEU A 149 2.12 -14.59 5.22
N ILE A 150 1.23 -14.82 6.20
CA ILE A 150 -0.21 -14.56 6.03
C ILE A 150 -0.46 -13.08 5.71
N ALA A 151 0.21 -12.16 6.40
CA ALA A 151 0.06 -10.73 6.14
C ALA A 151 0.54 -10.32 4.73
N VAL A 152 1.65 -10.90 4.25
CA VAL A 152 2.14 -10.69 2.88
C VAL A 152 1.15 -11.22 1.86
N GLU A 153 0.60 -12.40 2.08
CA GLU A 153 -0.39 -13.03 1.19
C GLU A 153 -1.68 -12.20 1.06
N LEU A 154 -2.24 -11.79 2.21
CA LEU A 154 -3.42 -10.91 2.25
C LEU A 154 -3.15 -9.56 1.57
N TYR A 155 -1.92 -9.05 1.68
CA TYR A 155 -1.54 -7.80 1.03
C TYR A 155 -1.39 -7.94 -0.49
N CYS A 156 -0.79 -9.04 -0.97
CA CYS A 156 -0.65 -9.35 -2.39
C CYS A 156 -2.02 -9.53 -3.06
N THR A 157 -2.92 -10.32 -2.44
CA THR A 157 -4.31 -10.50 -2.92
C THR A 157 -5.10 -9.21 -2.96
N HIS A 158 -5.04 -8.42 -1.88
CA HIS A 158 -5.68 -7.10 -1.85
C HIS A 158 -5.18 -6.19 -2.97
N THR A 159 -3.87 -6.14 -3.18
CA THR A 159 -3.26 -5.32 -4.23
C THR A 159 -3.69 -5.81 -5.61
N ALA A 160 -3.69 -7.13 -5.84
CA ALA A 160 -4.14 -7.72 -7.09
C ALA A 160 -5.62 -7.43 -7.38
N ALA A 161 -6.50 -7.56 -6.37
CA ALA A 161 -7.90 -7.20 -6.46
C ALA A 161 -8.11 -5.74 -6.89
N CYS A 162 -7.33 -4.82 -6.32
CA CYS A 162 -7.37 -3.41 -6.70
C CYS A 162 -6.90 -3.17 -8.14
N ILE A 163 -5.88 -3.90 -8.60
CA ILE A 163 -5.41 -3.82 -9.99
C ILE A 163 -6.43 -4.43 -10.96
N PHE A 164 -7.06 -5.56 -10.63
CA PHE A 164 -8.14 -6.13 -11.43
C PHE A 164 -9.28 -5.13 -11.65
N TYR A 165 -9.73 -4.49 -10.58
CA TYR A 165 -10.77 -3.47 -10.70
C TYR A 165 -10.28 -2.26 -11.51
N TYR A 166 -9.05 -1.80 -11.26
CA TYR A 166 -8.44 -0.72 -12.04
C TYR A 166 -8.45 -1.01 -13.56
N LEU A 167 -8.02 -2.21 -13.97
CA LEU A 167 -7.98 -2.61 -15.37
C LEU A 167 -9.35 -2.54 -16.04
N ALA A 168 -10.42 -2.92 -15.32
CA ALA A 168 -11.79 -2.80 -15.81
C ALA A 168 -12.23 -1.33 -15.94
N THR A 169 -11.85 -0.47 -14.99
CA THR A 169 -12.27 0.96 -15.01
C THR A 169 -11.60 1.81 -16.09
N THR A 170 -10.46 1.37 -16.64
CA THR A 170 -9.69 2.13 -17.64
C THR A 170 -10.12 1.89 -19.09
N LEU A 171 -11.13 1.04 -19.33
CA LEU A 171 -11.75 0.96 -20.65
C LEU A 171 -12.75 2.10 -20.87
N PRO A 172 -12.95 2.52 -22.13
CA PRO A 172 -14.05 3.40 -22.48
C PRO A 172 -15.41 2.79 -22.09
N PRO A 173 -16.42 3.60 -21.71
CA PRO A 173 -17.74 3.10 -21.29
C PRO A 173 -18.39 2.11 -22.25
N SER A 174 -18.23 2.32 -23.56
CA SER A 174 -18.77 1.42 -24.60
C SER A 174 -18.13 0.03 -24.64
N LYS A 175 -16.97 -0.16 -24.00
CA LYS A 175 -16.22 -1.42 -23.97
C LYS A 175 -16.21 -2.08 -22.59
N GLU A 176 -16.87 -1.50 -21.60
CA GLU A 176 -16.85 -2.01 -20.22
C GLU A 176 -17.47 -3.39 -20.07
N GLY A 177 -18.43 -3.75 -20.95
CA GLY A 177 -18.99 -5.10 -21.01
C GLY A 177 -17.98 -6.19 -21.39
N TYR A 178 -16.79 -5.84 -21.90
CA TYR A 178 -15.70 -6.77 -22.24
C TYR A 178 -14.63 -6.84 -21.14
N THR A 179 -15.04 -6.76 -19.88
CA THR A 179 -14.18 -6.87 -18.69
C THR A 179 -14.70 -7.96 -17.78
N TRP A 180 -13.83 -8.54 -16.96
CA TRP A 180 -14.19 -9.58 -15.98
C TRP A 180 -15.41 -9.22 -15.12
N ILE A 181 -15.56 -7.94 -14.75
CA ILE A 181 -16.68 -7.46 -13.91
C ILE A 181 -17.87 -6.95 -14.74
N GLY A 182 -17.61 -6.38 -15.93
CA GLY A 182 -18.67 -5.84 -16.78
C GLY A 182 -19.46 -6.91 -17.52
N SER A 183 -18.87 -8.09 -17.75
CA SER A 183 -19.59 -9.27 -18.28
C SER A 183 -20.25 -10.11 -17.18
N LEU A 184 -20.06 -9.77 -15.91
CA LEU A 184 -20.48 -10.59 -14.78
C LEU A 184 -22.00 -10.52 -14.58
N LYS A 185 -22.64 -11.68 -14.39
CA LYS A 185 -24.04 -11.81 -13.98
C LYS A 185 -24.10 -12.29 -12.53
N LEU A 186 -24.67 -11.49 -11.64
CA LEU A 186 -24.76 -11.79 -10.21
C LEU A 186 -26.17 -12.32 -9.89
N GLY A 187 -26.38 -13.63 -10.11
CA GLY A 187 -27.71 -14.25 -10.04
C GLY A 187 -28.64 -13.69 -11.11
N ASP A 188 -29.86 -13.33 -10.72
CA ASP A 188 -30.85 -12.72 -11.63
C ASP A 188 -30.59 -11.23 -11.92
N TYR A 189 -29.61 -10.62 -11.24
CA TYR A 189 -29.27 -9.21 -11.43
C TYR A 189 -28.19 -9.04 -12.51
N SER A 190 -28.58 -8.41 -13.61
CA SER A 190 -27.66 -7.85 -14.61
C SER A 190 -27.63 -6.34 -14.44
N TYR A 191 -26.48 -5.81 -13.99
CA TYR A 191 -26.28 -4.37 -13.90
C TYR A 191 -25.92 -3.81 -15.28
N SER A 192 -26.53 -2.68 -15.65
CA SER A 192 -26.21 -2.01 -16.92
C SER A 192 -24.77 -1.48 -16.96
N SER A 193 -24.28 -1.00 -15.81
CA SER A 193 -22.88 -0.71 -15.56
C SER A 193 -22.45 -1.28 -14.21
N PHE A 194 -21.27 -1.87 -14.16
CA PHE A 194 -20.66 -2.24 -12.87
C PHE A 194 -20.40 -1.02 -11.96
N ARG A 195 -20.49 0.20 -12.51
CA ARG A 195 -20.39 1.45 -11.75
C ARG A 195 -21.60 1.77 -10.88
N ASP A 196 -22.72 1.08 -11.06
CA ASP A 196 -23.92 1.26 -10.24
C ASP A 196 -23.94 0.33 -9.02
N ILE A 197 -23.07 -0.70 -9.02
CA ILE A 197 -22.92 -1.65 -7.93
C ILE A 197 -22.34 -0.92 -6.71
N ASP A 198 -22.74 -1.25 -5.48
CA ASP A 198 -22.08 -0.65 -4.32
C ASP A 198 -20.55 -0.89 -4.29
N LEU A 199 -19.77 0.08 -3.79
CA LEU A 199 -18.31 0.00 -3.77
C LEU A 199 -17.82 -1.20 -2.96
N TRP A 200 -18.48 -1.51 -1.83
CA TRP A 200 -18.13 -2.66 -1.02
C TRP A 200 -18.34 -3.96 -1.79
N LYS A 201 -19.47 -4.07 -2.50
CA LYS A 201 -19.77 -5.25 -3.32
C LYS A 201 -18.74 -5.42 -4.44
N ARG A 202 -18.36 -4.35 -5.15
CA ARG A 202 -17.29 -4.40 -6.17
C ARG A 202 -15.95 -4.85 -5.56
N TYR A 203 -15.58 -4.29 -4.41
CA TYR A 203 -14.33 -4.64 -3.72
C TYR A 203 -14.30 -6.11 -3.29
N ILE A 204 -15.38 -6.60 -2.66
CA ILE A 204 -15.49 -8.00 -2.25
C ILE A 204 -15.45 -8.94 -3.45
N THR A 205 -16.11 -8.61 -4.57
CA THR A 205 -16.06 -9.41 -5.79
C THR A 205 -14.65 -9.43 -6.39
N SER A 206 -13.95 -8.30 -6.45
CA SER A 206 -12.55 -8.26 -6.90
C SER A 206 -11.62 -9.07 -5.99
N LEU A 207 -11.84 -9.02 -4.68
CA LEU A 207 -11.06 -9.77 -3.70
C LEU A 207 -11.31 -11.27 -3.82
N TYR A 208 -12.58 -11.67 -3.98
CA TYR A 208 -12.96 -13.05 -4.25
C TYR A 208 -12.23 -13.57 -5.51
N PHE A 209 -12.25 -12.81 -6.60
CA PHE A 209 -11.56 -13.20 -7.83
C PHE A 209 -10.05 -13.38 -7.60
N ALA A 210 -9.39 -12.42 -6.96
CA ALA A 210 -7.97 -12.50 -6.66
C ALA A 210 -7.62 -13.72 -5.77
N ILE A 211 -8.40 -13.97 -4.72
CA ILE A 211 -8.18 -15.10 -3.80
C ILE A 211 -8.38 -16.44 -4.52
N VAL A 212 -9.46 -16.61 -5.30
CA VAL A 212 -9.74 -17.86 -6.03
C VAL A 212 -8.67 -18.15 -7.08
N THR A 213 -8.16 -17.12 -7.77
CA THR A 213 -7.06 -17.25 -8.72
C THR A 213 -5.76 -17.65 -8.01
N MET A 214 -5.40 -16.98 -6.92
CA MET A 214 -4.17 -17.27 -6.18
C MET A 214 -4.18 -18.63 -5.48
N ALA A 215 -5.32 -19.01 -4.90
CA ALA A 215 -5.48 -20.33 -4.30
C ALA A 215 -5.54 -21.46 -5.35
N THR A 216 -5.39 -21.14 -6.64
CA THR A 216 -5.42 -22.07 -7.78
C THR A 216 -6.71 -22.88 -7.87
N VAL A 217 -7.80 -22.38 -7.29
CA VAL A 217 -9.11 -23.05 -7.29
C VAL A 217 -9.81 -22.85 -8.63
N GLY A 218 -9.86 -21.60 -9.11
CA GLY A 218 -10.31 -21.27 -10.47
C GLY A 218 -11.69 -21.83 -10.86
N TYR A 219 -12.76 -21.50 -10.12
CA TYR A 219 -14.12 -21.98 -10.41
C TYR A 219 -14.62 -21.66 -11.84
N GLY A 220 -14.09 -20.61 -12.46
CA GLY A 220 -14.42 -20.20 -13.84
C GLY A 220 -15.63 -19.27 -13.95
N ASP A 221 -16.29 -18.97 -12.84
CA ASP A 221 -17.39 -18.00 -12.73
C ASP A 221 -16.93 -16.56 -13.01
N ILE A 222 -15.71 -16.22 -12.62
CA ILE A 222 -15.02 -14.99 -12.97
C ILE A 222 -13.72 -15.32 -13.71
N HIS A 223 -13.50 -14.69 -14.85
CA HIS A 223 -12.30 -14.87 -15.66
C HIS A 223 -11.93 -13.58 -16.41
N ALA A 224 -10.67 -13.46 -16.81
CA ALA A 224 -10.24 -12.36 -17.69
C ALA A 224 -10.92 -12.47 -19.06
N VAL A 225 -11.46 -11.34 -19.54
CA VAL A 225 -12.18 -11.28 -20.81
C VAL A 225 -11.31 -10.66 -21.90
N ASN A 226 -10.49 -9.67 -21.54
CA ASN A 226 -9.62 -8.97 -22.49
C ASN A 226 -8.13 -9.28 -22.27
N MET A 227 -7.32 -9.02 -23.30
CA MET A 227 -5.88 -9.32 -23.32
C MET A 227 -5.12 -8.68 -22.15
N ARG A 228 -5.51 -7.48 -21.70
CA ARG A 228 -4.81 -6.78 -20.60
C ARG A 228 -5.05 -7.49 -19.26
N GLU A 229 -6.27 -7.93 -19.03
CA GLU A 229 -6.62 -8.76 -17.87
C GLU A 229 -5.90 -10.12 -17.93
N MET A 230 -5.85 -10.76 -19.10
CA MET A 230 -5.16 -12.05 -19.29
C MET A 230 -3.66 -11.94 -18.97
N ILE A 231 -2.97 -10.92 -19.49
CA ILE A 231 -1.55 -10.67 -19.19
C ILE A 231 -1.35 -10.45 -17.69
N PHE A 232 -2.23 -9.69 -17.05
CA PHE A 232 -2.13 -9.45 -15.61
C PHE A 232 -2.34 -10.74 -14.79
N ILE A 233 -3.32 -11.59 -15.14
CA ILE A 233 -3.50 -12.90 -14.50
C ILE A 233 -2.25 -13.77 -14.66
N MET A 234 -1.68 -13.85 -15.87
CA MET A 234 -0.46 -14.63 -16.11
C MET A 234 0.68 -14.18 -15.19
N ILE A 235 0.88 -12.87 -15.05
CA ILE A 235 1.90 -12.30 -14.16
C ILE A 235 1.56 -12.60 -12.70
N TYR A 236 0.30 -12.41 -12.29
CA TYR A 236 -0.15 -12.60 -10.92
C TYR A 236 0.06 -14.04 -10.44
N VAL A 237 -0.40 -15.02 -11.23
CA VAL A 237 -0.25 -16.45 -10.94
C VAL A 237 1.22 -16.91 -10.98
N SER A 238 2.07 -16.25 -11.78
CA SER A 238 3.50 -16.59 -11.84
C SER A 238 4.30 -16.09 -10.63
N LEU A 239 3.76 -15.12 -9.89
CA LEU A 239 4.42 -14.49 -8.73
C LEU A 239 3.99 -15.11 -7.40
N THR A 240 2.98 -15.97 -7.40
CA THR A 240 2.41 -16.71 -6.26
C THR A 240 2.95 -18.12 -6.22
#